data_AF-A0A7W7W030-F1
#
_entry.id   AF-A0A7W7W030-F1
#
_cell.length_a   1.000
_cell.length_b   1.000
_cell.length_c   1.000
_cell.angle_alpha   90.00
_cell.angle_beta   90.00
_cell.angle_gamma   90.00
#
_symmetry.space_group_name_H-M   'P 1'
#
loop_
_entity.id
_entity.type
_entity.pdbx_description
1 polymer ?
#
loop_
_entity_poly.entity_id
_entity_poly.type
_entity_poly.pdbx_seq_one_letter_code
_entity_poly.pdbx_strand_id
1 'polypeptide(L)'
;MAGQAAPDAGGEVVVDIDGVLVLAHSEEQDAAKTWKKTFGHHPLFAFVDHGPGGSGEPVAGLLRPGNAGSNTATDHIEAARLVLAQLPKKYRRGRRTLIRPDSVGGTHDFLDWLTARGRWLSFSVGMTITDAIHQAVLKIPAPAWTPAVEPGGEIRDGAWVAELAGDVLTGWPKGIRLIVRKERPHPGTQLSFTDADGMRLTCFATNTTGSPIAALELRHRRRASAEDRIRAARDTGLRNLPLHDTAQNQIRLEIVQLALDLPAWMPMLALTGDARRWEPQRLRLRLFSAAAQLVNTGRRSCLRLARHWPRTDVVTSAFERLHALPTPG
;
A
#
# COMPACT_ATOMS: atom_id res chain seq x y z
N MET A 1 -3.85 -0.23 21.76
CA MET A 1 -4.97 0.69 21.49
C MET A 1 -5.94 0.14 20.44
N ALA A 2 -5.50 -0.37 19.28
CA ALA A 2 -6.42 -0.84 18.22
C ALA A 2 -6.92 -2.31 18.35
N GLY A 3 -6.45 -3.10 19.33
CA GLY A 3 -6.94 -4.47 19.56
C GLY A 3 -6.82 -5.37 18.32
N GLN A 4 -7.89 -6.12 17.99
CA GLN A 4 -7.94 -6.97 16.79
C GLN A 4 -7.93 -6.19 15.47
N ALA A 5 -8.17 -4.88 15.49
CA ALA A 5 -8.02 -4.05 14.31
C ALA A 5 -6.56 -3.62 14.09
N ALA A 6 -5.63 -3.89 15.01
CA ALA A 6 -4.23 -3.48 14.84
C ALA A 6 -3.61 -4.09 13.56
N PRO A 7 -2.73 -3.35 12.86
CA PRO A 7 -2.13 -3.81 11.60
C PRO A 7 -1.32 -5.10 11.75
N ASP A 8 -0.86 -5.41 12.96
CA ASP A 8 -0.11 -6.60 13.32
C ASP A 8 -0.96 -7.71 13.95
N ALA A 9 -2.30 -7.57 13.99
CA ALA A 9 -3.19 -8.53 14.65
C ALA A 9 -3.08 -9.96 14.10
N GLY A 10 -2.70 -10.10 12.82
CA GLY A 10 -2.41 -11.39 12.18
C GLY A 10 -1.01 -11.96 12.47
N GLY A 11 -0.21 -11.32 13.33
CA GLY A 11 1.16 -11.72 13.67
C GLY A 11 2.24 -11.24 12.70
N GLU A 12 1.86 -10.55 11.63
CA GLU A 12 2.73 -9.98 10.60
C GLU A 12 2.27 -8.55 10.27
N VAL A 13 3.22 -7.64 10.04
CA VAL A 13 2.97 -6.28 9.52
C VAL A 13 3.11 -6.32 8.00
N VAL A 14 2.10 -5.86 7.28
CA VAL A 14 2.15 -5.80 5.81
C VAL A 14 2.48 -4.38 5.38
N VAL A 15 3.48 -4.22 4.52
CA VAL A 15 3.94 -2.92 4.01
C VAL A 15 3.86 -2.90 2.50
N ASP A 16 3.08 -1.97 1.96
CA ASP A 16 3.02 -1.70 0.53
C ASP A 16 4.03 -0.61 0.17
N ILE A 17 4.81 -0.83 -0.89
CA ILE A 17 5.71 0.18 -1.46
C ILE A 17 5.19 0.55 -2.84
N ASP A 18 5.06 1.85 -3.11
CA ASP A 18 4.54 2.32 -4.38
C ASP A 18 5.13 3.65 -4.82
N GLY A 19 5.34 3.79 -6.12
CA GLY A 19 5.87 5.00 -6.75
C GLY A 19 4.75 5.92 -7.21
N VAL A 20 4.93 7.22 -7.00
CA VAL A 20 3.95 8.22 -7.44
C VAL A 20 4.63 9.37 -8.15
N LEU A 21 4.07 9.78 -9.29
CA LEU A 21 4.49 10.99 -9.98
C LEU A 21 3.86 12.23 -9.36
N VAL A 22 4.70 13.18 -8.99
CA VAL A 22 4.30 14.52 -8.54
C VAL A 22 4.73 15.50 -9.61
N LEU A 23 3.76 16.21 -10.21
CA LEU A 23 4.05 17.15 -11.29
C LEU A 23 4.68 18.42 -10.73
N ALA A 24 5.70 18.90 -11.43
CA ALA A 24 6.32 20.19 -11.20
C ALA A 24 5.91 21.17 -12.30
N HIS A 25 5.85 22.45 -11.95
CA HIS A 25 5.56 23.55 -12.86
C HIS A 25 6.68 24.59 -12.93
N SER A 26 7.77 24.37 -12.19
CA SER A 26 9.00 25.15 -12.19
C SER A 26 10.20 24.22 -12.32
N GLU A 27 11.40 24.77 -12.46
CA GLU A 27 12.65 23.98 -12.47
C GLU A 27 13.16 23.81 -11.03
N GLU A 28 12.38 23.14 -10.15
CA GLU A 28 12.90 22.76 -8.84
C GLU A 28 14.03 21.74 -8.99
N GLN A 29 14.94 21.69 -8.00
CA GLN A 29 15.99 20.69 -7.95
C GLN A 29 15.40 19.27 -8.05
N ASP A 30 16.04 18.44 -8.87
CA ASP A 30 15.64 17.06 -9.18
C ASP A 30 14.27 16.90 -9.88
N ALA A 31 13.57 17.99 -10.19
CA ALA A 31 12.46 17.95 -11.12
C ALA A 31 13.00 17.65 -12.52
N ALA A 32 12.52 16.58 -13.14
CA ALA A 32 13.05 16.11 -14.41
C ALA A 32 11.96 15.50 -15.30
N LYS A 33 12.29 15.32 -16.58
CA LYS A 33 11.44 14.58 -17.53
C LYS A 33 11.26 13.14 -17.04
N THR A 34 10.02 12.70 -16.98
CA THR A 34 9.63 11.37 -16.50
C THR A 34 9.44 10.42 -17.67
N TRP A 35 9.41 9.11 -17.37
CA TRP A 35 9.10 8.08 -18.38
C TRP A 35 7.69 8.23 -18.97
N LYS A 36 6.75 8.85 -18.23
CA LYS A 36 5.40 9.18 -18.74
C LYS A 36 5.35 10.45 -19.58
N LYS A 37 6.52 10.99 -19.99
CA LYS A 37 6.65 12.23 -20.76
C LYS A 37 6.06 13.46 -20.06
N THR A 38 6.00 13.43 -18.73
CA THR A 38 5.67 14.60 -17.90
C THR A 38 6.95 15.17 -17.27
N PHE A 39 6.82 16.21 -16.45
CA PHE A 39 7.92 16.82 -15.72
C PHE A 39 7.59 16.89 -14.21
N GLY A 40 8.55 16.53 -13.35
CA GLY A 40 8.36 16.58 -11.89
C GLY A 40 9.24 15.60 -11.13
N HIS A 41 8.73 15.09 -10.01
CA HIS A 41 9.43 14.15 -9.13
C HIS A 41 8.74 12.78 -9.13
N HIS A 42 9.45 11.74 -8.69
CA HIS A 42 8.93 10.37 -8.64
C HIS A 42 9.11 9.71 -7.26
N PRO A 43 8.60 10.28 -6.16
CA PRO A 43 8.78 9.72 -4.83
C PRO A 43 8.26 8.27 -4.71
N LEU A 44 8.92 7.49 -3.84
CA LEU A 44 8.38 6.23 -3.32
C LEU A 44 7.73 6.48 -1.96
N PHE A 45 6.53 5.96 -1.78
CA PHE A 45 5.90 5.86 -0.48
C PHE A 45 5.85 4.41 -0.01
N ALA A 46 5.97 4.24 1.29
CA ALA A 46 5.69 2.98 1.95
C ALA A 46 4.58 3.17 2.99
N PHE A 47 3.61 2.27 2.99
CA PHE A 47 2.47 2.30 3.90
C PHE A 47 2.31 0.97 4.62
N VAL A 48 2.09 0.99 5.93
CA VAL A 48 1.59 -0.18 6.66
C VAL A 48 0.11 -0.35 6.34
N ASP A 49 -0.26 -1.54 5.86
CA ASP A 49 -1.63 -1.89 5.52
C ASP A 49 -2.43 -2.19 6.78
N HIS A 50 -3.48 -1.41 7.04
CA HIS A 50 -4.41 -1.63 8.15
C HIS A 50 -5.49 -2.68 7.84
N GLY A 51 -5.38 -3.35 6.69
CA GLY A 51 -6.25 -4.46 6.31
C GLY A 51 -7.64 -4.02 5.84
N PRO A 52 -8.58 -4.97 5.73
CA PRO A 52 -9.91 -4.71 5.17
C PRO A 52 -10.69 -3.64 5.94
N GLY A 53 -11.11 -2.58 5.25
CA GLY A 53 -11.83 -1.45 5.85
C GLY A 53 -10.97 -0.58 6.76
N GLY A 54 -9.66 -0.86 6.84
CA GLY A 54 -8.64 0.03 7.36
C GLY A 54 -8.08 0.93 6.26
N SER A 55 -7.30 1.90 6.70
CA SER A 55 -6.52 2.81 5.86
C SER A 55 -5.11 2.23 5.61
N GLY A 56 -4.09 3.08 5.56
CA GLY A 56 -2.73 2.67 5.88
C GLY A 56 -1.92 3.86 6.35
N GLU A 57 -1.12 3.66 7.39
CA GLU A 57 -0.21 4.69 7.90
C GLU A 57 1.04 4.77 7.02
N PRO A 58 1.52 5.97 6.66
CA PRO A 58 2.81 6.12 6.01
C PRO A 58 3.94 5.76 6.99
N VAL A 59 4.91 5.01 6.50
CA VAL A 59 6.12 4.64 7.27
C VAL A 59 7.42 4.99 6.55
N ALA A 60 7.33 5.43 5.29
CA ALA A 60 8.45 6.07 4.60
C ALA A 60 7.94 6.90 3.41
N GLY A 61 8.63 8.01 3.14
CA GLY A 61 8.55 8.77 1.91
C GLY A 61 9.97 9.06 1.43
N LEU A 62 10.35 8.50 0.28
CA LEU A 62 11.66 8.73 -0.33
C LEU A 62 11.46 9.64 -1.55
N LEU A 63 11.88 10.90 -1.46
CA LEU A 63 11.88 11.79 -2.62
C LEU A 63 12.92 11.33 -3.64
N ARG A 64 12.52 11.28 -4.91
CA ARG A 64 13.40 10.90 -6.01
C ARG A 64 13.24 11.84 -7.20
N PRO A 65 14.30 12.02 -8.00
CA PRO A 65 14.23 12.78 -9.23
C PRO A 65 13.15 12.27 -10.20
N GLY A 66 12.64 13.13 -11.07
CA GLY A 66 11.63 12.76 -12.07
C GLY A 66 12.07 11.68 -13.07
N ASN A 67 13.37 11.66 -13.36
CA ASN A 67 14.02 10.69 -14.24
C ASN A 67 14.54 9.46 -13.48
N ALA A 68 14.22 9.30 -12.19
CA ALA A 68 14.58 8.11 -11.43
C ALA A 68 14.02 6.86 -12.11
N GLY A 69 14.91 5.88 -12.32
CA GLY A 69 14.53 4.60 -12.89
C GLY A 69 13.41 3.97 -12.06
N SER A 70 12.41 3.41 -12.74
CA SER A 70 11.34 2.70 -12.02
C SER A 70 11.97 1.51 -11.28
N ASN A 71 12.73 0.64 -11.97
CA ASN A 71 13.29 -0.59 -11.42
C ASN A 71 14.61 -0.38 -10.63
N THR A 72 14.80 0.77 -9.99
CA THR A 72 16.02 1.02 -9.20
C THR A 72 15.92 0.23 -7.90
N ALA A 73 16.60 -0.92 -7.83
CA ALA A 73 16.65 -1.75 -6.64
C ALA A 73 17.14 -0.97 -5.41
N THR A 74 18.12 -0.09 -5.60
CA THR A 74 18.66 0.79 -4.54
C THR A 74 17.57 1.60 -3.84
N ASP A 75 16.63 2.19 -4.60
CA ASP A 75 15.55 3.00 -4.03
C ASP A 75 14.56 2.14 -3.23
N HIS A 76 14.23 0.94 -3.72
CA HIS A 76 13.35 0.01 -3.02
C HIS A 76 14.02 -0.53 -1.75
N ILE A 77 15.31 -0.83 -1.82
CA ILE A 77 16.13 -1.19 -0.67
C ILE A 77 16.12 -0.08 0.37
N GLU A 78 16.30 1.17 -0.05
CA GLU A 78 16.33 2.31 0.86
C GLU A 78 14.96 2.58 1.48
N ALA A 79 13.89 2.57 0.69
CA ALA A 79 12.52 2.65 1.21
C ALA A 79 12.24 1.53 2.23
N ALA A 80 12.64 0.29 1.94
CA ALA A 80 12.50 -0.81 2.88
C ALA A 80 13.36 -0.65 4.14
N ARG A 81 14.55 -0.04 4.07
CA ARG A 81 15.35 0.29 5.27
C ARG A 81 14.65 1.31 6.15
N LEU A 82 14.11 2.37 5.56
CA LEU A 82 13.36 3.42 6.28
C LEU A 82 12.13 2.82 6.98
N VAL A 83 11.37 1.98 6.28
CA VAL A 83 10.26 1.19 6.84
C VAL A 83 10.72 0.41 8.07
N LEU A 84 11.76 -0.41 7.93
CA LEU A 84 12.24 -1.24 9.05
C LEU A 84 12.75 -0.40 10.21
N ALA A 85 13.28 0.80 9.96
CA ALA A 85 13.72 1.72 11.00
C ALA A 85 12.54 2.28 11.83
N GLN A 86 11.37 2.49 11.20
CA GLN A 86 10.13 2.91 11.88
C GLN A 86 9.48 1.78 12.68
N LEU A 87 9.54 0.53 12.18
CA LEU A 87 8.86 -0.57 12.85
C LEU A 87 9.50 -0.95 14.20
N PRO A 88 8.73 -1.42 15.19
CA PRO A 88 9.28 -2.01 16.41
C PRO A 88 10.29 -3.14 16.12
N LYS A 89 11.35 -3.27 16.93
CA LYS A 89 12.46 -4.22 16.71
C LYS A 89 12.00 -5.66 16.40
N LYS A 90 10.93 -6.13 17.05
CA LYS A 90 10.34 -7.46 16.85
C LYS A 90 9.86 -7.72 15.42
N TYR A 91 9.45 -6.69 14.67
CA TYR A 91 8.94 -6.83 13.30
C TYR A 91 10.03 -6.73 12.24
N ARG A 92 11.22 -6.23 12.59
CA ARG A 92 12.27 -5.95 11.60
C ARG A 92 12.92 -7.19 10.96
N ARG A 93 12.65 -8.39 11.51
CA ARG A 93 13.26 -9.66 11.10
C ARG A 93 12.29 -10.84 11.32
N GLY A 94 12.66 -12.01 10.80
CA GLY A 94 12.03 -13.29 11.17
C GLY A 94 10.63 -13.50 10.61
N ARG A 95 10.37 -12.99 9.40
CA ARG A 95 9.11 -13.14 8.64
C ARG A 95 7.89 -12.58 9.37
N ARG A 96 8.10 -11.52 10.15
CA ARG A 96 7.04 -10.75 10.81
C ARG A 96 6.70 -9.45 10.09
N THR A 97 7.36 -9.18 8.97
CA THR A 97 7.03 -8.08 8.05
C THR A 97 6.98 -8.61 6.63
N LEU A 98 5.88 -8.34 5.93
CA LEU A 98 5.63 -8.64 4.53
C LEU A 98 5.79 -7.38 3.68
N ILE A 99 6.81 -7.36 2.81
CA ILE A 99 7.04 -6.26 1.87
C ILE A 99 6.32 -6.54 0.54
N ARG A 100 5.49 -5.61 0.08
CA ARG A 100 4.63 -5.72 -1.11
C ARG A 100 4.75 -4.53 -2.09
N PRO A 101 5.81 -4.47 -2.92
CA PRO A 101 5.83 -3.56 -4.07
C PRO A 101 5.03 -4.13 -5.25
N ASP A 102 4.81 -3.30 -6.27
CA ASP A 102 4.39 -3.76 -7.61
C ASP A 102 5.55 -4.43 -8.37
N SER A 103 5.32 -4.66 -9.67
CA SER A 103 6.29 -5.18 -10.62
C SER A 103 7.58 -4.37 -10.71
N VAL A 104 7.56 -3.09 -10.34
CA VAL A 104 8.74 -2.24 -10.38
C VAL A 104 9.75 -2.64 -9.29
N GLY A 105 9.26 -3.18 -8.17
CA GLY A 105 10.09 -3.80 -7.14
C GLY A 105 10.56 -5.22 -7.47
N GLY A 106 10.09 -5.82 -8.57
CA GLY A 106 10.38 -7.20 -8.99
C GLY A 106 11.78 -7.43 -9.56
N THR A 107 12.82 -6.94 -8.88
CA THR A 107 14.22 -7.04 -9.32
C THR A 107 14.99 -8.09 -8.51
N HIS A 108 16.01 -8.71 -9.11
CA HIS A 108 16.88 -9.68 -8.43
C HIS A 108 17.52 -9.07 -7.19
N ASP A 109 18.20 -7.93 -7.33
CA ASP A 109 18.91 -7.26 -6.23
C ASP A 109 17.98 -6.95 -5.03
N PHE A 110 16.74 -6.52 -5.28
CA PHE A 110 15.81 -6.24 -4.19
C PHE A 110 15.35 -7.53 -3.49
N LEU A 111 15.03 -8.58 -4.24
CA LEU A 111 14.60 -9.87 -3.71
C LEU A 111 15.75 -10.59 -2.97
N ASP A 112 16.98 -10.52 -3.47
CA ASP A 112 18.20 -10.98 -2.79
C ASP A 112 18.41 -10.22 -1.48
N TRP A 113 18.23 -8.90 -1.50
CA TRP A 113 18.29 -8.09 -0.29
C TRP A 113 17.22 -8.50 0.72
N LEU A 114 15.95 -8.66 0.34
CA LEU A 114 14.88 -9.06 1.24
C LEU A 114 15.14 -10.43 1.90
N THR A 115 15.77 -11.35 1.15
CA THR A 115 16.01 -12.74 1.56
C THR A 115 17.38 -12.99 2.18
N ALA A 116 18.25 -11.98 2.24
CA ALA A 116 19.58 -12.08 2.81
C ALA A 116 19.58 -12.73 4.20
N ARG A 117 20.60 -13.58 4.45
CA ARG A 117 20.75 -14.32 5.71
C ARG A 117 20.75 -13.35 6.89
N GLY A 118 19.93 -13.66 7.91
CA GLY A 118 19.80 -12.84 9.11
C GLY A 118 18.77 -11.71 9.01
N ARG A 119 18.17 -11.47 7.84
CA ARG A 119 17.04 -10.55 7.67
C ARG A 119 15.70 -11.29 7.67
N TRP A 120 15.58 -12.28 6.79
CA TRP A 120 14.40 -13.16 6.66
C TRP A 120 13.07 -12.39 6.61
N LEU A 121 12.89 -11.47 5.66
CA LEU A 121 11.59 -10.80 5.47
C LEU A 121 10.65 -11.68 4.66
N SER A 122 9.35 -11.51 4.88
CA SER A 122 8.33 -12.03 3.98
C SER A 122 8.20 -11.06 2.80
N PHE A 123 7.86 -11.56 1.61
CA PHE A 123 7.55 -10.69 0.47
C PHE A 123 6.39 -11.21 -0.39
N SER A 124 5.71 -10.28 -1.04
CA SER A 124 4.72 -10.53 -2.10
C SER A 124 4.88 -9.42 -3.15
N VAL A 125 5.79 -9.63 -4.08
CA VAL A 125 6.31 -8.61 -5.01
C VAL A 125 5.68 -8.86 -6.38
N GLY A 126 5.08 -7.83 -6.98
CA GLY A 126 4.61 -7.95 -8.36
C GLY A 126 5.76 -8.31 -9.29
N MET A 127 5.47 -9.00 -10.39
CA MET A 127 6.49 -9.43 -11.36
C MET A 127 6.05 -9.08 -12.77
N THR A 128 6.98 -8.52 -13.55
CA THR A 128 6.78 -8.31 -14.99
C THR A 128 6.70 -9.66 -15.68
N ILE A 129 5.69 -9.86 -16.52
CA ILE A 129 5.56 -11.08 -17.33
C ILE A 129 6.57 -11.00 -18.47
N THR A 130 7.59 -11.84 -18.41
CA THR A 130 8.55 -12.05 -19.49
C THR A 130 8.03 -13.11 -20.46
N ASP A 131 8.64 -13.22 -21.65
CA ASP A 131 8.31 -14.29 -22.58
C ASP A 131 8.50 -15.69 -21.94
N ALA A 132 9.58 -15.90 -21.18
CA ALA A 132 9.79 -17.16 -20.46
C ALA A 132 8.65 -17.49 -19.48
N ILE A 133 8.16 -16.51 -18.72
CA ILE A 133 7.00 -16.68 -17.83
C ILE A 133 5.75 -16.98 -18.67
N HIS A 134 5.52 -16.23 -19.73
CA HIS A 134 4.39 -16.42 -20.63
C HIS A 134 4.36 -17.84 -21.22
N GLN A 135 5.48 -18.32 -21.76
CA GLN A 135 5.62 -19.69 -22.29
C GLN A 135 5.40 -20.77 -21.23
N ALA A 136 5.78 -20.51 -19.97
CA ALA A 136 5.50 -21.43 -18.87
C ALA A 136 4.00 -21.46 -18.53
N VAL A 137 3.31 -20.32 -18.57
CA VAL A 137 1.86 -20.22 -18.32
C VAL A 137 1.06 -21.02 -19.35
N LEU A 138 1.44 -20.96 -20.63
CA LEU A 138 0.78 -21.72 -21.71
C LEU A 138 0.85 -23.24 -21.53
N LYS A 139 1.80 -23.73 -20.72
CA LYS A 139 1.98 -25.16 -20.44
C LYS A 139 1.21 -25.64 -19.20
N ILE A 140 0.55 -24.74 -18.46
CA ILE A 140 -0.19 -25.11 -17.25
C ILE A 140 -1.45 -25.89 -17.64
N PRO A 141 -1.61 -27.15 -17.18
CA PRO A 141 -2.79 -27.94 -17.51
C PRO A 141 -4.04 -27.38 -16.82
N ALA A 142 -5.20 -27.54 -17.45
CA ALA A 142 -6.47 -27.01 -16.95
C ALA A 142 -6.75 -27.33 -15.45
N PRO A 143 -6.49 -28.54 -14.93
CA PRO A 143 -6.75 -28.87 -13.52
C PRO A 143 -5.83 -28.17 -12.50
N ALA A 144 -4.69 -27.60 -12.94
CA ALA A 144 -3.79 -26.87 -12.05
C ALA A 144 -4.26 -25.44 -11.76
N TRP A 145 -5.24 -24.94 -12.51
CA TRP A 145 -5.85 -23.64 -12.26
C TRP A 145 -6.89 -23.73 -11.14
N THR A 146 -6.66 -22.95 -10.09
CA THR A 146 -7.61 -22.80 -8.97
C THR A 146 -8.40 -21.51 -9.15
N PRO A 147 -9.71 -21.47 -8.89
CA PRO A 147 -10.47 -20.21 -8.90
C PRO A 147 -9.89 -19.19 -7.91
N ALA A 148 -9.81 -17.92 -8.32
CA ALA A 148 -9.49 -16.84 -7.39
C ALA A 148 -10.67 -16.62 -6.43
N VAL A 149 -10.41 -15.96 -5.30
CA VAL A 149 -11.41 -15.74 -4.25
C VAL A 149 -11.56 -14.26 -3.90
N GLU A 150 -12.76 -13.90 -3.45
CA GLU A 150 -13.07 -12.59 -2.89
C GLU A 150 -12.79 -12.55 -1.37
N PRO A 151 -12.72 -11.36 -0.76
CA PRO A 151 -12.48 -11.21 0.68
C PRO A 151 -13.38 -12.06 1.60
N GLY A 152 -14.59 -12.41 1.17
CA GLY A 152 -15.53 -13.27 1.90
C GLY A 152 -15.33 -14.78 1.69
N GLY A 153 -14.38 -15.19 0.84
CA GLY A 153 -14.13 -16.59 0.49
C GLY A 153 -14.89 -17.07 -0.75
N GLU A 154 -15.85 -16.28 -1.24
CA GLU A 154 -16.57 -16.56 -2.48
C GLU A 154 -15.65 -16.62 -3.69
N ILE A 155 -16.01 -17.44 -4.68
CA ILE A 155 -15.26 -17.52 -5.94
C ILE A 155 -15.40 -16.20 -6.70
N ARG A 156 -14.27 -15.68 -7.18
CA ARG A 156 -14.24 -14.56 -8.13
C ARG A 156 -14.46 -15.10 -9.54
N ASP A 157 -15.62 -14.77 -10.13
CA ASP A 157 -15.91 -15.16 -11.51
C ASP A 157 -14.88 -14.56 -12.48
N GLY A 158 -14.51 -15.36 -13.48
CA GLY A 158 -13.58 -14.93 -14.52
C GLY A 158 -12.13 -14.79 -14.10
N ALA A 159 -11.72 -15.26 -12.92
CA ALA A 159 -10.32 -15.19 -12.46
C ALA A 159 -9.82 -16.54 -11.90
N TRP A 160 -8.62 -16.93 -12.32
CA TRP A 160 -7.97 -18.16 -11.89
C TRP A 160 -6.50 -17.93 -11.57
N VAL A 161 -5.99 -18.72 -10.64
CA VAL A 161 -4.62 -18.67 -10.14
C VAL A 161 -3.94 -20.02 -10.30
N ALA A 162 -2.64 -19.97 -10.57
CA ALA A 162 -1.78 -21.15 -10.63
C ALA A 162 -0.40 -20.79 -10.10
N GLU A 163 0.36 -21.80 -9.69
CA GLU A 163 1.76 -21.64 -9.29
C GLU A 163 2.68 -22.19 -10.39
N LEU A 164 3.66 -21.38 -10.76
CA LEU A 164 4.70 -21.75 -11.71
C LEU A 164 5.88 -22.40 -10.98
N ALA A 165 6.47 -23.39 -11.64
CA ALA A 165 7.65 -24.11 -11.18
C ALA A 165 8.66 -24.29 -12.32
N GLY A 166 9.84 -24.82 -12.01
CA GLY A 166 10.88 -25.14 -12.99
C GLY A 166 11.78 -23.95 -13.33
N ASP A 167 12.26 -23.92 -14.57
CA ASP A 167 13.37 -23.05 -14.99
C ASP A 167 13.09 -21.54 -14.88
N VAL A 168 11.82 -21.13 -14.85
CA VAL A 168 11.41 -19.73 -14.63
C VAL A 168 11.82 -19.19 -13.26
N LEU A 169 12.17 -20.08 -12.33
CA LEU A 169 12.67 -19.73 -10.99
C LEU A 169 14.21 -19.71 -10.92
N THR A 170 14.91 -20.08 -11.99
CA THR A 170 16.37 -20.09 -12.03
C THR A 170 16.92 -18.68 -11.87
N GLY A 171 17.94 -18.52 -11.01
CA GLY A 171 18.57 -17.22 -10.72
C GLY A 171 17.83 -16.38 -9.67
N TRP A 172 16.67 -16.81 -9.18
CA TRP A 172 15.97 -16.15 -8.08
C TRP A 172 16.36 -16.73 -6.71
N PRO A 173 16.11 -16.01 -5.59
CA PRO A 173 16.39 -16.51 -4.26
C PRO A 173 15.76 -17.88 -3.96
N LYS A 174 16.48 -18.70 -3.20
CA LYS A 174 15.99 -20.03 -2.78
C LYS A 174 14.66 -19.91 -2.01
N GLY A 175 13.68 -20.72 -2.42
CA GLY A 175 12.36 -20.77 -1.79
C GLY A 175 11.40 -19.69 -2.27
N ILE A 176 11.73 -18.96 -3.35
CA ILE A 176 10.78 -18.16 -4.08
C ILE A 176 9.70 -19.05 -4.71
N ARG A 177 8.49 -18.52 -4.77
CA ARG A 177 7.32 -19.08 -5.46
C ARG A 177 6.82 -18.02 -6.41
N LEU A 178 6.41 -18.41 -7.61
CA LEU A 178 5.85 -17.50 -8.61
C LEU A 178 4.39 -17.88 -8.84
N ILE A 179 3.48 -16.98 -8.47
CA ILE A 179 2.03 -17.19 -8.60
C ILE A 179 1.54 -16.34 -9.75
N VAL A 180 0.88 -16.98 -10.71
CA VAL A 180 0.24 -16.33 -11.86
C VAL A 180 -1.26 -16.29 -11.65
N ARG A 181 -1.86 -15.20 -12.13
CA ARG A 181 -3.29 -15.02 -12.23
C ARG A 181 -3.66 -14.69 -13.67
N LYS A 182 -4.67 -15.37 -14.19
CA LYS A 182 -5.38 -14.99 -15.41
C LYS A 182 -6.77 -14.47 -15.07
N GLU A 183 -7.16 -13.35 -15.66
CA GLU A 183 -8.45 -12.70 -15.41
C GLU A 183 -9.10 -12.26 -16.72
N ARG A 184 -10.43 -12.39 -16.82
CA ARG A 184 -11.18 -11.85 -17.95
C ARG A 184 -11.00 -10.33 -17.98
N PRO A 185 -10.50 -9.75 -19.09
CA PRO A 185 -10.35 -8.32 -19.20
C PRO A 185 -11.72 -7.64 -19.03
N HIS A 186 -11.71 -6.44 -18.45
CA HIS A 186 -12.94 -5.66 -18.39
C HIS A 186 -13.34 -5.25 -19.81
N PRO A 187 -14.64 -5.16 -20.14
CA PRO A 187 -15.09 -4.73 -21.46
C PRO A 187 -14.38 -3.45 -21.91
N GLY A 188 -13.77 -3.46 -23.10
CA GLY A 188 -13.02 -2.32 -23.65
C GLY A 188 -11.53 -2.25 -23.25
N THR A 189 -11.03 -3.19 -22.45
CA THR A 189 -9.59 -3.25 -22.13
C THR A 189 -8.79 -3.76 -23.33
N GLN A 190 -7.79 -3.00 -23.76
CA GLN A 190 -6.85 -3.46 -24.78
C GLN A 190 -5.90 -4.51 -24.18
N LEU A 191 -5.88 -5.69 -24.79
CA LEU A 191 -4.97 -6.77 -24.42
C LEU A 191 -3.53 -6.41 -24.81
N SER A 192 -2.58 -6.82 -23.97
CA SER A 192 -1.15 -6.75 -24.20
C SER A 192 -0.64 -8.00 -24.91
N PHE A 193 0.57 -7.95 -25.47
CA PHE A 193 1.23 -9.10 -26.10
C PHE A 193 1.42 -10.29 -25.13
N THR A 194 1.48 -10.01 -23.84
CA THR A 194 1.66 -11.02 -22.78
C THR A 194 0.34 -11.64 -22.31
N ASP A 195 -0.79 -11.30 -22.91
CA ASP A 195 -2.08 -11.88 -22.57
C ASP A 195 -2.31 -13.18 -23.35
N ALA A 196 -2.87 -14.18 -22.68
CA ALA A 196 -3.08 -15.53 -23.22
C ALA A 196 -4.57 -15.87 -23.23
N ASP A 197 -5.05 -16.53 -24.29
CA ASP A 197 -6.44 -16.97 -24.42
C ASP A 197 -7.49 -15.86 -24.23
N GLY A 198 -7.17 -14.62 -24.60
CA GLY A 198 -8.04 -13.46 -24.37
C GLY A 198 -8.15 -13.03 -22.90
N MET A 199 -7.26 -13.54 -22.05
CA MET A 199 -7.21 -13.28 -20.61
C MET A 199 -6.01 -12.41 -20.24
N ARG A 200 -6.25 -11.44 -19.37
CA ARG A 200 -5.17 -10.61 -18.81
C ARG A 200 -4.33 -11.44 -17.86
N LEU A 201 -3.02 -11.47 -18.08
CA LEU A 201 -2.09 -12.13 -17.17
C LEU A 201 -1.45 -11.13 -16.20
N THR A 202 -1.27 -11.58 -14.96
CA THR A 202 -0.48 -10.90 -13.92
C THR A 202 0.25 -11.94 -13.10
N CYS A 203 1.42 -11.64 -12.56
CA CYS A 203 2.12 -12.56 -11.66
C CYS A 203 2.83 -11.83 -10.53
N PHE A 204 3.09 -12.56 -9.44
CA PHE A 204 3.82 -12.05 -8.30
C PHE A 204 4.68 -13.14 -7.68
N ALA A 205 5.83 -12.73 -7.16
CA ALA A 205 6.73 -13.59 -6.43
C ALA A 205 6.45 -13.52 -4.92
N THR A 206 6.53 -14.64 -4.23
CA THR A 206 6.41 -14.70 -2.76
C THR A 206 7.31 -15.78 -2.17
N ASN A 207 7.73 -15.62 -0.92
CA ASN A 207 8.37 -16.68 -0.12
C ASN A 207 7.45 -17.24 0.97
N THR A 208 6.15 -16.93 0.93
CA THR A 208 5.17 -17.42 1.90
C THR A 208 4.81 -18.87 1.61
N THR A 209 4.84 -19.72 2.64
CA THR A 209 4.48 -21.14 2.57
C THR A 209 3.26 -21.43 3.43
N GLY A 210 2.64 -22.59 3.25
CA GLY A 210 1.52 -23.05 4.10
C GLY A 210 0.16 -22.39 3.82
N SER A 211 0.09 -21.38 2.97
CA SER A 211 -1.16 -20.73 2.55
C SER A 211 -1.61 -21.19 1.16
N PRO A 212 -2.93 -21.39 0.93
CA PRO A 212 -3.48 -21.64 -0.40
C PRO A 212 -3.14 -20.53 -1.39
N ILE A 213 -2.87 -20.88 -2.65
CA ILE A 213 -2.47 -19.91 -3.68
C ILE A 213 -3.52 -18.85 -3.96
N ALA A 214 -4.81 -19.17 -3.84
CA ALA A 214 -5.91 -18.21 -3.95
C ALA A 214 -5.91 -17.17 -2.83
N ALA A 215 -5.55 -17.57 -1.61
CA ALA A 215 -5.41 -16.64 -0.48
C ALA A 215 -4.17 -15.74 -0.64
N LEU A 216 -3.08 -16.28 -1.21
CA LEU A 216 -1.88 -15.51 -1.54
C LEU A 216 -2.16 -14.47 -2.63
N GLU A 217 -2.90 -14.85 -3.69
CA GLU A 217 -3.33 -13.90 -4.72
C GLU A 217 -4.21 -12.81 -4.13
N LEU A 218 -5.22 -13.16 -3.34
CA LEU A 218 -6.11 -12.18 -2.72
C LEU A 218 -5.31 -11.20 -1.85
N ARG A 219 -4.34 -11.70 -1.07
CA ARG A 219 -3.45 -10.86 -0.27
C ARG A 219 -2.61 -9.94 -1.13
N HIS A 220 -2.08 -10.40 -2.27
CA HIS A 220 -1.31 -9.54 -3.18
C HIS A 220 -2.21 -8.51 -3.89
N ARG A 221 -3.39 -8.92 -4.38
CA ARG A 221 -4.38 -8.06 -5.02
C ARG A 221 -4.81 -6.88 -4.16
N ARG A 222 -4.88 -7.05 -2.83
CA ARG A 222 -5.16 -5.98 -1.86
C ARG A 222 -4.12 -4.85 -1.83
N ARG A 223 -2.95 -5.04 -2.44
CA ARG A 223 -1.96 -3.96 -2.67
C ARG A 223 -2.54 -2.79 -3.46
N ALA A 224 -3.61 -2.99 -4.23
CA ALA A 224 -4.34 -1.90 -4.88
C ALA A 224 -4.78 -0.79 -3.89
N SER A 225 -4.93 -1.11 -2.60
CA SER A 225 -5.18 -0.10 -1.56
C SER A 225 -4.07 0.96 -1.43
N ALA A 226 -2.84 0.68 -1.87
CA ALA A 226 -1.76 1.67 -1.92
C ALA A 226 -2.11 2.85 -2.84
N GLU A 227 -2.86 2.63 -3.93
CA GLU A 227 -3.32 3.69 -4.82
C GLU A 227 -4.30 4.63 -4.11
N ASP A 228 -5.17 4.08 -3.25
CA ASP A 228 -6.08 4.87 -2.43
C ASP A 228 -5.32 5.72 -1.40
N ARG A 229 -4.23 5.19 -0.85
CA ARG A 229 -3.35 5.93 0.08
C ARG A 229 -2.59 7.05 -0.63
N ILE A 230 -2.14 6.81 -1.86
CA ILE A 230 -1.55 7.86 -2.71
C ILE A 230 -2.59 8.95 -3.02
N ARG A 231 -3.84 8.57 -3.30
CA ARG A 231 -4.93 9.55 -3.49
C ARG A 231 -5.14 10.39 -2.24
N ALA A 232 -5.17 9.75 -1.07
CA ALA A 232 -5.24 10.45 0.21
C ALA A 232 -4.04 11.41 0.39
N ALA A 233 -2.82 10.98 0.03
CA ALA A 233 -1.62 11.81 0.10
C ALA A 233 -1.73 13.07 -0.77
N ARG A 234 -2.32 12.95 -1.97
CA ARG A 234 -2.60 14.10 -2.83
C ARG A 234 -3.58 15.06 -2.17
N ASP A 235 -4.62 14.56 -1.51
CA ASP A 235 -5.59 15.40 -0.81
C ASP A 235 -5.02 16.06 0.45
N THR A 236 -3.96 15.50 1.04
CA THR A 236 -3.27 16.04 2.22
C THR A 236 -2.01 16.86 1.91
N GLY A 237 -1.66 17.05 0.63
CA GLY A 237 -0.63 18.02 0.23
C GLY A 237 0.42 17.54 -0.78
N LEU A 238 0.34 16.30 -1.29
CA LEU A 238 1.30 15.73 -2.26
C LEU A 238 1.07 16.18 -3.71
N ARG A 239 0.06 17.02 -4.00
CA ARG A 239 -0.22 17.44 -5.39
C ARG A 239 0.92 18.24 -6.01
N ASN A 240 1.73 18.90 -5.20
CA ASN A 240 2.92 19.63 -5.63
C ASN A 240 4.02 19.57 -4.55
N LEU A 241 5.27 19.74 -5.01
CA LEU A 241 6.45 19.92 -4.18
C LEU A 241 7.03 21.31 -4.50
N PRO A 242 6.58 22.36 -3.78
CA PRO A 242 6.69 23.74 -4.26
C PRO A 242 8.02 24.41 -3.93
N LEU A 243 8.95 23.72 -3.27
CA LEU A 243 10.19 24.31 -2.79
C LEU A 243 11.31 24.05 -3.81
N HIS A 244 12.25 24.98 -3.94
CA HIS A 244 13.30 24.85 -4.95
C HIS A 244 14.24 23.68 -4.63
N ASP A 245 14.66 23.54 -3.37
CA ASP A 245 15.70 22.57 -3.01
C ASP A 245 15.12 21.20 -2.66
N THR A 246 15.80 20.12 -3.07
CA THR A 246 15.37 18.74 -2.81
C THR A 246 15.23 18.46 -1.31
N ALA A 247 16.14 18.97 -0.48
CA ALA A 247 16.09 18.80 0.97
C ALA A 247 14.83 19.46 1.58
N GLN A 248 14.42 20.62 1.06
CA GLN A 248 13.20 21.30 1.50
C GLN A 248 11.96 20.50 1.09
N ASN A 249 11.94 19.98 -0.15
CA ASN A 249 10.85 19.13 -0.61
C ASN A 249 10.79 17.77 0.11
N GLN A 250 11.92 17.24 0.58
CA GLN A 250 11.91 16.06 1.47
C GLN A 250 11.20 16.40 2.79
N ILE A 251 11.47 17.55 3.40
CA ILE A 251 10.73 17.99 4.61
C ILE A 251 9.23 18.14 4.30
N ARG A 252 8.88 18.67 3.14
CA ARG A 252 7.48 18.74 2.69
C ARG A 252 6.84 17.35 2.62
N LEU A 253 7.58 16.35 2.16
CA LEU A 253 7.14 14.95 2.12
C LEU A 253 6.90 14.37 3.52
N GLU A 254 7.78 14.66 4.48
CA GLU A 254 7.57 14.29 5.89
C GLU A 254 6.31 14.94 6.49
N ILE A 255 6.05 16.21 6.18
CA ILE A 255 4.83 16.90 6.63
C ILE A 255 3.57 16.22 6.05
N VAL A 256 3.62 15.79 4.78
CA VAL A 256 2.52 15.05 4.16
C VAL A 256 2.30 13.71 4.86
N GLN A 257 3.37 13.00 5.26
CA GLN A 257 3.26 11.76 6.03
C GLN A 257 2.59 11.99 7.39
N LEU A 258 3.02 13.01 8.15
CA LEU A 258 2.36 13.38 9.41
C LEU A 258 0.88 13.72 9.24
N ALA A 259 0.53 14.40 8.14
CA ALA A 259 -0.86 14.72 7.82
C ALA A 259 -1.70 13.47 7.48
N LEU A 260 -1.06 12.41 6.97
CA LEU A 260 -1.70 11.13 6.64
C LEU A 260 -1.89 10.22 7.86
N ASP A 261 -1.06 10.34 8.89
CA ASP A 261 -1.22 9.56 10.13
C ASP A 261 -2.58 9.78 10.78
N LEU A 262 -3.07 11.02 10.78
CA LEU A 262 -4.37 11.38 11.36
C LEU A 262 -5.55 10.65 10.69
N PRO A 263 -5.77 10.76 9.37
CA PRO A 263 -6.81 9.99 8.68
C PRO A 263 -6.48 8.50 8.62
N ALA A 264 -5.24 8.07 8.81
CA ALA A 264 -4.91 6.65 8.91
C ALA A 264 -5.40 6.03 10.23
N TRP A 265 -5.11 6.66 11.36
CA TRP A 265 -5.44 6.12 12.69
C TRP A 265 -6.87 6.41 13.14
N MET A 266 -7.51 7.46 12.63
CA MET A 266 -8.87 7.83 13.01
C MET A 266 -9.92 6.71 12.74
N PRO A 267 -9.93 6.03 11.58
CA PRO A 267 -10.76 4.83 11.37
C PRO A 267 -10.48 3.65 12.29
N MET A 268 -9.29 3.59 12.88
CA MET A 268 -8.84 2.49 13.73
C MET A 268 -9.24 2.71 15.19
N LEU A 269 -9.26 3.97 15.62
CA LEU A 269 -9.45 4.34 17.02
C LEU A 269 -10.81 4.98 17.30
N ALA A 270 -11.39 5.68 16.33
CA ALA A 270 -12.49 6.61 16.58
C ALA A 270 -13.73 6.37 15.71
N LEU A 271 -13.61 5.84 14.49
CA LEU A 271 -14.75 5.67 13.58
C LEU A 271 -15.19 4.21 13.47
N THR A 272 -16.49 4.00 13.20
CA THR A 272 -17.10 2.68 13.02
C THR A 272 -18.03 2.67 11.79
N GLY A 273 -18.44 1.47 11.36
CA GLY A 273 -19.31 1.30 10.19
C GLY A 273 -18.74 1.94 8.92
N ASP A 274 -19.61 2.57 8.13
CA ASP A 274 -19.22 3.21 6.87
C ASP A 274 -18.24 4.37 7.03
N ALA A 275 -18.20 5.00 8.21
CA ALA A 275 -17.28 6.12 8.47
C ALA A 275 -15.82 5.68 8.47
N ARG A 276 -15.52 4.40 8.71
CA ARG A 276 -14.15 3.87 8.62
C ARG A 276 -13.55 3.97 7.22
N ARG A 277 -14.40 3.99 6.19
CA ARG A 277 -13.99 4.01 4.78
C ARG A 277 -14.01 5.42 4.17
N TRP A 278 -14.16 6.47 4.99
CA TRP A 278 -14.19 7.83 4.47
C TRP A 278 -12.78 8.32 4.12
N GLU A 279 -12.57 8.63 2.86
CA GLU A 279 -11.36 9.30 2.36
C GLU A 279 -11.28 10.78 2.82
N PRO A 280 -10.11 11.43 2.74
CA PRO A 280 -9.90 12.79 3.26
C PRO A 280 -10.94 13.82 2.82
N GLN A 281 -11.37 13.82 1.55
CA GLN A 281 -12.40 14.76 1.09
C GLN A 281 -13.75 14.56 1.79
N ARG A 282 -14.14 13.31 2.03
CA ARG A 282 -15.38 12.99 2.75
C ARG A 282 -15.26 13.30 4.24
N LEU A 283 -14.11 13.03 4.86
CA LEU A 283 -13.80 13.43 6.24
C LEU A 283 -13.86 14.97 6.39
N ARG A 284 -13.28 15.71 5.45
CA ARG A 284 -13.32 17.18 5.42
C ARG A 284 -14.77 17.67 5.46
N LEU A 285 -15.60 17.22 4.52
CA LEU A 285 -16.98 17.68 4.40
C LEU A 285 -17.88 17.25 5.57
N ARG A 286 -17.65 16.07 6.16
CA ARG A 286 -18.57 15.47 7.14
C ARG A 286 -18.15 15.69 8.60
N LEU A 287 -16.85 15.81 8.87
CA LEU A 287 -16.29 15.95 10.21
C LEU A 287 -15.53 17.28 10.37
N PHE A 288 -14.55 17.58 9.52
CA PHE A 288 -13.63 18.70 9.78
C PHE A 288 -14.22 20.08 9.49
N SER A 289 -15.24 20.14 8.64
CA SER A 289 -16.01 21.36 8.37
C SER A 289 -17.23 21.54 9.29
N ALA A 290 -17.44 20.63 10.26
CA ALA A 290 -18.51 20.78 11.23
C ALA A 290 -18.24 21.99 12.13
N ALA A 291 -19.17 22.95 12.16
CA ALA A 291 -19.06 24.09 13.05
C ALA A 291 -19.15 23.64 14.52
N ALA A 292 -18.20 24.09 15.33
CA ALA A 292 -18.13 23.77 16.75
C ALA A 292 -17.60 24.96 17.55
N GLN A 293 -18.01 25.06 18.81
CA GLN A 293 -17.45 26.00 19.77
C GLN A 293 -16.62 25.25 20.80
N LEU A 294 -15.33 25.57 20.89
CA LEU A 294 -14.46 25.08 21.96
C LEU A 294 -14.66 25.97 23.20
N VAL A 295 -15.16 25.40 24.28
CA VAL A 295 -15.42 26.09 25.55
C VAL A 295 -14.55 25.49 26.64
N ASN A 296 -13.84 26.34 27.39
CA ASN A 296 -13.08 25.92 28.57
C ASN A 296 -13.88 26.27 29.83
N THR A 297 -14.24 25.27 30.62
CA THR A 297 -14.95 25.45 31.89
C THR A 297 -14.52 24.38 32.89
N GLY A 298 -14.34 24.77 34.16
CA GLY A 298 -13.97 23.83 35.23
C GLY A 298 -12.69 23.03 34.96
N ARG A 299 -11.67 23.65 34.36
CA ARG A 299 -10.41 22.99 33.91
C ARG A 299 -10.61 21.85 32.89
N ARG A 300 -11.75 21.84 32.19
CA ARG A 300 -12.04 20.90 31.10
C ARG A 300 -12.31 21.67 29.82
N SER A 301 -11.81 21.15 28.71
CA SER A 301 -12.14 21.61 27.36
C SER A 301 -13.34 20.82 26.84
N CYS A 302 -14.39 21.52 26.42
CA CYS A 302 -15.62 20.95 25.91
C CYS A 302 -15.85 21.44 24.47
N LEU A 303 -16.07 20.50 23.55
CA LEU A 303 -16.42 20.80 22.16
C LEU A 303 -17.94 20.79 22.01
N ARG A 304 -18.56 21.96 21.80
CA ARG A 304 -19.99 22.10 21.57
C ARG A 304 -20.29 22.05 20.07
N LEU A 305 -21.07 21.05 19.65
CA LEU A 305 -21.48 20.86 18.26
C LEU A 305 -22.94 21.28 18.06
N ALA A 306 -23.27 21.74 16.86
CA ALA A 306 -24.65 22.05 16.49
C ALA A 306 -25.47 20.75 16.38
N ARG A 307 -26.53 20.62 17.20
CA ARG A 307 -27.35 19.39 17.26
C ARG A 307 -27.95 18.95 15.91
N HIS A 308 -28.21 19.90 15.02
CA HIS A 308 -28.83 19.64 13.71
C HIS A 308 -27.80 19.25 12.63
N TRP A 309 -26.49 19.28 12.92
CA TRP A 309 -25.50 18.84 11.94
C TRP A 309 -25.70 17.32 11.69
N PRO A 310 -25.86 16.87 10.42
CA PRO A 310 -26.25 15.50 10.11
C PRO A 310 -25.33 14.38 10.61
N ARG A 311 -24.13 14.71 11.09
CA ARG A 311 -23.10 13.76 11.55
C ARG A 311 -22.63 14.04 12.98
N THR A 312 -23.42 14.75 13.77
CA THR A 312 -23.08 15.07 15.17
C THR A 312 -22.89 13.81 16.00
N ASP A 313 -23.72 12.79 15.76
CA ASP A 313 -23.65 11.45 16.35
C ASP A 313 -22.31 10.77 16.07
N VAL A 314 -21.81 10.85 14.84
CA VAL A 314 -20.52 10.27 14.44
C VAL A 314 -19.37 10.96 15.18
N VAL A 315 -19.38 12.31 15.23
CA VAL A 315 -18.33 13.09 15.90
C VAL A 315 -18.33 12.82 17.41
N THR A 316 -19.49 12.90 18.06
CA THR A 316 -19.61 12.68 19.51
C THR A 316 -19.21 11.26 19.91
N SER A 317 -19.71 10.24 19.20
CA SER A 317 -19.31 8.84 19.42
C SER A 317 -17.81 8.60 19.20
N ALA A 318 -17.20 9.33 18.26
CA ALA A 318 -15.76 9.24 18.01
C ALA A 318 -14.94 9.78 19.18
N PHE A 319 -15.34 10.93 19.75
CA PHE A 319 -14.71 11.47 20.95
C PHE A 319 -14.89 10.56 22.17
N GLU A 320 -16.10 10.03 22.39
CA GLU A 320 -16.37 9.08 23.48
C GLU A 320 -15.46 7.86 23.40
N ARG A 321 -15.28 7.28 22.20
CA ARG A 321 -14.36 6.16 21.99
C ARG A 321 -12.91 6.54 22.27
N LEU A 322 -12.46 7.70 21.80
CA LEU A 322 -11.09 8.17 22.06
C LEU A 322 -10.83 8.41 23.55
N HIS A 323 -11.81 8.97 24.29
CA HIS A 323 -11.70 9.17 25.73
C HIS A 323 -11.73 7.87 26.54
N ALA A 324 -12.33 6.80 26.00
CA ALA A 324 -12.33 5.48 26.62
C ALA A 324 -11.02 4.70 26.40
N LEU A 325 -10.13 5.17 25.52
CA LEU A 325 -8.83 4.52 25.32
C LEU A 325 -7.93 4.70 26.57
N PRO A 326 -7.15 3.68 26.93
CA PRO A 326 -6.19 3.81 28.01
C PRO A 326 -5.16 4.91 27.68
N THR A 327 -4.73 5.66 28.69
CA THR A 327 -3.66 6.64 28.52
C THR A 327 -2.42 5.95 27.96
N PRO A 328 -1.82 6.45 26.87
CA PRO A 328 -0.56 5.90 26.38
C PRO A 328 0.49 6.07 27.50
N GLY A 329 1.05 4.94 27.94
CA GLY A 329 2.11 4.89 28.94
C GLY A 329 3.47 5.28 28.36
#